data_AF-A0A919EBB6-F1
#
_entry.id   AF-A0A919EBB6-F1
#
_cell.length_a   1.000
_cell.length_b   1.000
_cell.length_c   1.000
_cell.angle_alpha   90.00
_cell.angle_beta   90.00
_cell.angle_gamma   90.00
#
_symmetry.space_group_name_H-M   'P 1'
#
loop_
_entity.id
_entity.type
_entity.pdbx_description
1 polymer ?
#
loop_
_entity_poly.entity_id
_entity_poly.type
_entity_poly.pdbx_seq_one_letter_code
_entity_poly.pdbx_strand_id
1 'polypeptide(L)' 'MALFKRRPAGKPGEWYYCIRHGTVEEGPECRAADRLGPYATREEAGHAMETARERDEAWRTDPRWNDEGRDDKGDGGA' A
#
# COMPACT_ATOMS: atom_id res chain seq x y z
N MET A 1 -0.43 21.39 -24.63
CA MET A 1 0.09 20.31 -23.76
C MET A 1 -0.69 20.32 -22.45
N ALA A 2 -1.65 19.41 -22.24
CA ALA A 2 -2.39 19.33 -20.98
C ALA A 2 -1.90 18.10 -20.21
N LEU A 3 -0.83 18.29 -19.42
CA LEU A 3 0.03 17.22 -18.91
C LEU A 3 -0.39 16.59 -17.57
N PHE A 4 -1.54 16.93 -16.99
CA PHE A 4 -1.96 16.31 -15.72
C PHE A 4 -3.47 16.12 -15.67
N LYS A 5 -3.96 15.08 -16.37
CA LYS A 5 -5.34 14.58 -16.19
C LYS A 5 -5.35 13.81 -14.87
N ARG A 6 -5.55 14.50 -13.75
CA ARG A 6 -5.87 13.86 -12.47
C ARG A 6 -7.18 13.10 -12.69
N ARG A 7 -7.08 11.79 -12.91
CA ARG A 7 -8.25 10.93 -12.95
C ARG A 7 -8.93 11.02 -11.58
N PRO A 8 -10.24 11.26 -11.49
CA PRO A 8 -10.94 11.10 -10.22
C PRO A 8 -10.70 9.68 -9.73
N ALA A 9 -10.17 9.54 -8.52
CA ALA A 9 -10.02 8.25 -7.88
C ALA A 9 -11.41 7.78 -7.44
N GLY A 10 -11.88 6.64 -7.96
CA GLY A 10 -13.22 6.13 -7.70
C GLY A 10 -14.12 6.25 -8.92
N LYS A 11 -13.95 5.37 -9.90
CA LYS A 11 -15.07 5.01 -10.78
C LYS A 11 -16.07 4.15 -9.97
N PRO A 12 -17.37 4.22 -10.25
CA PRO A 12 -18.33 3.29 -9.66
C PRO A 12 -17.88 1.85 -9.96
N GLY A 13 -17.71 1.05 -8.91
CA GLY A 13 -17.13 -0.30 -8.96
C GLY A 13 -15.67 -0.41 -8.49
N GLU A 14 -15.02 0.67 -8.07
CA GLU A 14 -13.71 0.60 -7.39
C GLU A 14 -13.90 0.57 -5.86
N TRP A 15 -13.39 -0.49 -5.24
CA TRP A 15 -13.45 -0.71 -3.80
C TRP A 15 -12.14 -0.32 -3.13
N TYR A 16 -12.25 0.26 -1.93
CA TYR A 16 -11.09 0.66 -1.14
C TYR A 16 -11.21 0.11 0.28
N TYR A 17 -10.08 -0.27 0.85
CA TYR A 17 -9.99 -0.62 2.26
C TYR A 17 -9.38 0.54 3.04
N CYS A 18 -10.13 1.12 3.98
CA CYS A 18 -9.60 2.16 4.86
C CYS A 18 -8.87 1.51 6.03
N ILE A 19 -7.55 1.66 6.09
CA ILE A 19 -6.67 1.08 7.12
C ILE A 19 -6.98 1.69 8.48
N ARG A 20 -7.39 2.96 8.50
CA ARG A 20 -7.68 3.69 9.74
C ARG A 20 -8.95 3.18 10.44
N HIS A 21 -10.00 2.90 9.68
CA HIS A 21 -11.30 2.45 10.21
C HIS A 21 -11.47 0.92 10.14
N GLY A 22 -10.60 0.23 9.41
CA GLY A 22 -10.63 -1.22 9.25
C GLY A 22 -11.84 -1.72 8.44
N THR A 23 -12.37 -0.91 7.53
CA THR A 23 -13.60 -1.23 6.78
C THR A 23 -13.41 -1.04 5.28
N VAL A 24 -14.25 -1.75 4.51
CA VAL A 24 -14.34 -1.63 3.05
C VAL A 24 -15.37 -0.57 2.68
N GLU A 25 -14.97 0.41 1.89
CA GLU A 25 -15.79 1.55 1.47
C GLU A 25 -15.85 1.62 -0.07
N GLU A 26 -17.03 1.94 -0.61
CA GLU A 26 -17.24 2.19 -2.03
C GLU A 26 -16.93 3.66 -2.31
N GLY A 27 -15.70 3.93 -2.77
CA GLY A 27 -15.25 5.28 -3.12
C GLY A 27 -14.30 5.95 -2.11
N PRO A 28 -13.89 7.20 -2.40
CA PRO A 28 -12.85 7.91 -1.67
C PRO A 28 -13.38 8.64 -0.42
N GLU A 29 -13.83 7.91 0.60
CA GLU A 29 -14.23 8.51 1.89
C GLU A 29 -13.00 8.86 2.74
N CYS A 30 -12.05 7.92 2.84
CA CYS A 30 -10.77 8.13 3.51
C CYS A 30 -9.71 8.82 2.63
N ARG A 31 -8.76 9.50 3.27
CA ARG A 31 -7.60 10.11 2.60
C ARG A 31 -6.83 9.07 1.81
N ALA A 32 -6.21 9.48 0.71
CA ALA A 32 -5.44 8.57 -0.14
C ALA A 32 -4.27 7.86 0.56
N ALA A 33 -3.73 8.43 1.64
CA ALA A 33 -2.66 7.82 2.43
C ALA A 33 -3.17 6.69 3.35
N ASP A 34 -4.44 6.72 3.73
CA ASP A 34 -5.03 5.80 4.70
C ASP A 34 -5.86 4.69 4.02
N ARG A 35 -5.75 4.56 2.69
CA ARG A 35 -6.54 3.59 1.91
C ARG A 35 -5.65 2.66 1.09
N LEU A 36 -6.07 1.41 0.98
CA LEU A 36 -5.52 0.42 0.07
C LEU A 36 -6.50 0.22 -1.09
N GLY A 37 -6.01 0.20 -2.32
CA GLY A 37 -6.83 0.05 -3.53
C GLY A 37 -6.42 1.03 -4.64
N PRO A 38 -6.99 0.91 -5.85
CA PRO A 38 -8.33 0.40 -6.17
C PRO A 38 -8.41 -1.13 -6.30
N TYR A 39 -9.42 -1.73 -5.68
CA TYR A 39 -9.80 -3.14 -5.85
C TYR A 39 -11.03 -3.27 -6.74
N ALA A 40 -11.13 -4.38 -7.46
CA ALA A 40 -12.25 -4.63 -8.37
C ALA A 40 -13.52 -5.07 -7.64
N THR A 41 -13.38 -5.68 -6.46
CA THR A 41 -14.50 -6.22 -5.67
C THR A 41 -14.37 -5.86 -4.19
N ARG A 42 -15.52 -5.87 -3.50
CA ARG A 42 -15.59 -5.63 -2.05
C ARG A 42 -14.82 -6.68 -1.26
N GLU A 43 -14.90 -7.94 -1.69
CA GLU A 43 -14.19 -9.06 -1.06
C GLU A 43 -12.68 -8.85 -1.15
N GLU A 44 -12.16 -8.50 -2.33
CA GLU A 44 -10.73 -8.25 -2.52
C GLU A 44 -10.23 -7.07 -1.65
N ALA A 45 -11.04 -6.03 -1.51
CA ALA A 45 -10.76 -4.96 -0.54
C ALA A 45 -10.80 -5.46 0.91
N GLY A 46 -11.67 -6.40 1.27
CA GLY A 46 -11.67 -7.04 2.60
C GLY A 46 -10.40 -7.85 2.87
N HIS A 47 -9.90 -8.54 1.85
CA HIS A 47 -8.64 -9.31 1.90
C HIS A 47 -7.38 -8.43 1.71
N ALA A 48 -7.54 -7.11 1.56
CA ALA A 48 -6.42 -6.19 1.37
C ALA A 48 -5.38 -6.29 2.49
N MET A 49 -5.84 -6.42 3.74
CA MET A 49 -4.96 -6.54 4.91
C MET A 49 -4.18 -7.84 4.93
N GLU A 50 -4.82 -8.95 4.60
CA GLU A 50 -4.18 -10.26 4.53
C GLU A 50 -3.13 -10.28 3.41
N THR A 51 -3.48 -9.78 2.24
CA THR A 51 -2.55 -9.66 1.11
C THR A 51 -1.38 -8.73 1.42
N ALA A 52 -1.64 -7.60 2.10
CA ALA A 52 -0.60 -6.68 2.52
C ALA A 52 0.37 -7.38 3.48
N ARG A 53 -0.16 -8.10 4.48
CA ARG A 53 0.65 -8.86 5.42
C ARG A 53 1.51 -9.92 4.74
N GLU A 54 0.93 -10.71 3.83
CA GLU A 54 1.67 -11.73 3.07
C GLU A 54 2.82 -11.11 2.25
N ARG A 55 2.58 -9.96 1.62
CA ARG A 55 3.60 -9.22 0.87
C ARG A 55 4.68 -8.65 1.79
N ASP A 56 4.31 -8.11 2.94
CA ASP A 56 5.23 -7.61 3.96
C ASP A 56 6.15 -8.74 4.45
N GLU A 57 5.60 -9.93 4.73
CA GLU A 57 6.39 -11.11 5.12
C GLU A 57 7.33 -11.54 3.99
N ALA A 58 6.83 -11.63 2.76
CA ALA A 58 7.67 -11.96 1.60
C ALA A 58 8.83 -10.97 1.46
N TRP A 59 8.58 -9.67 1.58
CA TRP A 59 9.60 -8.63 1.50
C TRP A 59 10.61 -8.67 2.64
N ARG A 60 10.20 -9.04 3.86
CA ARG A 60 11.12 -9.23 5.00
C ARG A 60 12.05 -10.44 4.86
N THR A 61 11.70 -11.40 4.02
CA THR A 61 12.53 -12.60 3.79
C THR A 61 13.33 -12.52 2.50
N ASP A 62 13.08 -11.51 1.66
CA ASP A 62 13.70 -11.40 0.34
C ASP A 62 15.17 -10.92 0.48
N PRO A 63 16.17 -11.71 0.03
CA PRO A 63 17.59 -11.37 0.18
C PRO A 63 18.02 -10.18 -0.70
N ARG A 64 17.24 -9.78 -1.70
CA ARG A 64 17.49 -8.55 -2.49
C ARG A 64 17.21 -7.30 -1.67
N TRP A 65 16.34 -7.40 -0.65
CA TRP A 65 15.91 -6.27 0.19
C TRP A 65 16.45 -6.37 1.61
N ASN A 66 16.78 -7.58 2.08
CA ASN A 66 17.40 -7.85 3.39
C ASN A 66 18.88 -8.17 3.19
N ASP A 67 19.65 -7.19 2.72
CA ASP A 67 21.12 -7.26 2.72
C ASP A 67 21.60 -7.05 4.17
N GLU A 68 21.42 -8.06 5.02
CA GLU A 68 22.03 -8.13 6.35
C GLU A 68 23.55 -8.27 6.18
N GLY A 69 24.26 -7.20 5.79
CA GLY A 69 25.69 -7.35 5.55
C GLY A 69 26.56 -6.17 5.15
N ARG A 70 26.04 -5.03 4.69
CA ARG A 70 26.90 -3.88 4.38
C ARG A 70 26.18 -2.58 4.62
N ASP A 71 26.36 -1.99 5.80
CA ASP A 71 26.49 -0.54 6.04
C ASP A 71 26.55 -0.25 7.57
N ASP A 72 27.40 -0.99 8.30
CA ASP A 72 28.00 -0.53 9.57
C ASP A 72 29.50 -0.33 9.31
N LYS A 73 29.84 0.69 8.54
CA LYS A 73 31.18 1.27 8.54
C LYS A 73 31.13 2.70 8.04
N GLY A 74 30.63 3.60 8.88
CA GLY A 74 30.56 5.01 8.56
C GLY A 74 30.20 5.87 9.76
N ASP A 75 31.00 5.83 10.83
CA ASP A 75 31.52 7.03 11.50
C ASP A 75 32.41 6.61 12.69
N GLY A 76 33.69 6.41 12.41
CA GLY A 76 34.72 6.38 13.44
C GLY A 76 35.05 7.83 13.81
N GLY A 77 34.26 8.40 14.71
CA GLY A 77 34.57 9.69 15.33
C GLY A 77 35.88 9.59 16.14
N ALA A 78 36.87 10.40 15.75
CA ALA A 78 38.06 10.73 16.52
C ALA A 78 38.37 12.22 16.30
#